data_AF-A0AA88QVJ4-F1
#
_entry.id   AF-A0AA88QVJ4-F1
#
_cell.length_a   1.000
_cell.length_b   1.000
_cell.length_c   1.000
_cell.angle_alpha   90.00
_cell.angle_beta   90.00
_cell.angle_gamma   90.00
#
_symmetry.space_group_name_H-M   'P 1'
#
loop_
_entity.id
_entity.type
_entity.pdbx_description
1 polymer ?
#
loop_
_entity_poly.entity_id
_entity_poly.type
_entity_poly.pdbx_seq_one_letter_code
_entity_poly.pdbx_strand_id
1 'polypeptide(L)'
;MELTSPEVEGDRVRTPAGGFRKKTTGVKPWLNLDCTGQAHVFDAGKHAIMRRTGLPARDLRILDPLLSYPSTVLGRERAIVINLEHIKAIITAENILLLNSRDPAVSPFVEELQRRILHHHHITESQRVEEGRVINAGGTGSVNLHDLEERHPSAVSSRSFRSFREKAEESKGGGDNALGNRNGLKFLPFEFNALEACLEAACTWLDNEASTLEQEAYPLLDKLTLKISTLNLERVRQIKSRLVAISGRVQKVRDEIEHLLDDDEDMAEMYLTAKLLQQNLENSSATSIDEQDVGGDDKIIRPDIEDRHAIS
;
A
#
# COMPACT_ATOMS: atom_id res chain seq x y z
N MET A 1 -11.52 -65.46 44.36
CA MET A 1 -11.04 -64.09 44.58
C MET A 1 -11.01 -63.42 43.23
N GLU A 2 -11.97 -62.55 42.95
CA GLU A 2 -11.75 -61.37 42.12
C GLU A 2 -12.93 -60.44 42.37
N LEU A 3 -12.57 -59.21 42.74
CA LEU A 3 -13.43 -58.19 43.31
C LEU A 3 -13.95 -57.30 42.19
N THR A 4 -15.24 -56.99 42.28
CA THR A 4 -15.91 -55.84 41.67
C THR A 4 -15.04 -54.57 41.74
N SER A 5 -14.95 -53.85 40.63
CA SER A 5 -14.62 -52.42 40.59
C SER A 5 -15.71 -51.66 39.82
N PRO A 6 -16.03 -50.41 40.21
CA PRO A 6 -17.27 -49.74 39.85
C PRO A 6 -17.13 -48.80 38.64
N GLU A 7 -18.28 -48.52 38.03
CA GLU A 7 -18.50 -47.53 36.98
C GLU A 7 -18.03 -46.13 37.40
N VAL A 8 -17.28 -45.47 36.53
CA VAL A 8 -16.91 -44.05 36.66
C VAL A 8 -17.74 -43.26 35.64
N GLU A 9 -18.69 -42.50 36.17
CA GLU A 9 -19.56 -41.57 35.45
C GLU A 9 -18.73 -40.37 34.97
N GLY A 10 -18.47 -40.30 33.66
CA GLY A 10 -17.77 -39.21 33.00
C GLY A 10 -18.74 -38.11 32.56
N ASP A 11 -18.69 -37.00 33.27
CA ASP A 11 -19.42 -35.76 33.02
C ASP A 11 -19.22 -35.25 31.59
N ARG A 12 -20.28 -35.31 30.76
CA ARG A 12 -20.28 -34.73 29.41
C ARG A 12 -20.44 -33.21 29.53
N VAL A 13 -19.33 -32.50 29.61
CA VAL A 13 -19.27 -31.06 29.36
C VAL A 13 -19.77 -30.80 27.94
N ARG A 14 -21.01 -30.31 27.85
CA ARG A 14 -21.59 -29.76 26.62
C ARG A 14 -20.79 -28.52 26.22
N THR A 15 -19.87 -28.67 25.29
CA THR A 15 -19.38 -27.53 24.51
C THR A 15 -20.52 -27.07 23.61
N PRO A 16 -20.98 -25.81 23.70
CA PRO A 16 -22.02 -25.33 22.80
C PRO A 16 -21.46 -25.32 21.38
N ALA A 17 -22.15 -26.09 20.55
CA ALA A 17 -21.96 -26.23 19.13
C ALA A 17 -21.84 -24.87 18.42
N GLY A 18 -21.04 -24.87 17.36
CA GLY A 18 -20.70 -23.72 16.54
C GLY A 18 -21.89 -22.82 16.24
N GLY A 19 -21.76 -21.57 16.66
CA GLY A 19 -22.47 -20.48 16.04
C GLY A 19 -21.99 -20.36 14.60
N PHE A 20 -22.77 -20.89 13.66
CA PHE A 20 -22.75 -20.44 12.29
C PHE A 20 -23.02 -18.93 12.30
N ARG A 21 -21.95 -18.12 12.33
CA ARG A 21 -22.05 -16.70 12.04
C ARG A 21 -22.61 -16.62 10.62
N LYS A 22 -23.87 -16.20 10.54
CA LYS A 22 -24.58 -15.81 9.34
C LYS A 22 -23.62 -14.92 8.53
N LYS A 23 -23.04 -15.45 7.44
CA LYS A 23 -22.19 -14.67 6.54
C LYS A 23 -23.06 -13.55 6.00
N THR A 24 -22.86 -12.33 6.50
CA THR A 24 -23.39 -11.11 5.90
C THR A 24 -22.86 -11.06 4.48
N THR A 25 -23.73 -11.42 3.52
CA THR A 25 -23.42 -11.63 2.11
C THR A 25 -22.96 -10.31 1.51
N GLY A 26 -21.66 -10.01 1.60
CA GLY A 26 -21.08 -8.78 1.07
C GLY A 26 -20.00 -8.12 1.91
N VAL A 27 -19.71 -8.60 3.12
CA VAL A 27 -18.60 -8.10 3.95
C VAL A 27 -17.38 -9.01 3.77
N LYS A 28 -16.22 -8.42 3.49
CA LYS A 28 -14.94 -9.12 3.30
C LYS A 28 -13.91 -8.59 4.32
N PRO A 29 -12.95 -9.43 4.77
CA PRO A 29 -11.85 -8.96 5.60
C PRO A 29 -10.85 -8.16 4.76
N TRP A 30 -10.46 -7.00 5.26
CA TRP A 30 -9.42 -6.14 4.69
C TRP A 30 -8.32 -5.95 5.72
N LEU A 31 -7.07 -6.07 5.27
CA LEU A 31 -5.93 -5.61 6.06
C LEU A 31 -5.71 -4.14 5.76
N ASN A 32 -5.74 -3.29 6.78
CA ASN A 32 -5.33 -1.90 6.71
C ASN A 32 -3.92 -1.77 7.29
N LEU A 33 -3.02 -1.20 6.52
CA LEU A 33 -1.66 -0.86 6.95
C LEU A 33 -1.45 0.63 6.73
N ASP A 34 -1.26 1.37 7.81
CA ASP A 34 -1.07 2.82 7.77
C ASP A 34 0.40 3.23 7.60
N CYS A 35 0.63 4.52 7.38
CA CYS A 35 1.94 5.13 7.22
C CYS A 35 2.85 5.04 8.47
N THR A 36 2.31 4.62 9.63
CA THR A 36 3.09 4.34 10.85
C THR A 36 3.54 2.88 10.93
N GLY A 37 3.09 2.04 9.99
CA GLY A 37 3.39 0.61 9.96
C GLY A 37 2.48 -0.22 10.88
N GLN A 38 1.39 0.36 11.39
CA GLN A 38 0.39 -0.39 12.16
C GLN A 38 -0.55 -1.14 11.22
N ALA A 39 -0.66 -2.44 11.47
CA ALA A 39 -1.46 -3.37 10.68
C ALA A 39 -2.69 -3.81 11.48
N HIS A 40 -3.90 -3.65 10.94
CA HIS A 40 -5.11 -4.20 11.53
C HIS A 40 -6.07 -4.76 10.49
N VAL A 41 -6.70 -5.88 10.82
CA VAL A 41 -7.71 -6.51 9.97
C VAL A 41 -9.09 -6.04 10.42
N PHE A 42 -9.90 -5.58 9.46
CA PHE A 42 -11.28 -5.16 9.70
C PHE A 42 -12.21 -5.71 8.62
N ASP A 43 -13.47 -5.95 9.00
CA ASP A 43 -14.49 -6.45 8.10
C ASP A 43 -15.25 -5.28 7.45
N ALA A 44 -15.21 -5.17 6.12
CA ALA A 44 -15.90 -4.11 5.40
C ALA A 44 -16.56 -4.59 4.11
N GLY A 45 -17.75 -4.05 3.85
CA GLY A 45 -18.47 -4.29 2.61
C GLY A 45 -18.15 -3.27 1.53
N LYS A 46 -18.55 -3.57 0.28
CA LYS A 46 -18.29 -2.73 -0.90
C LYS A 46 -18.59 -1.24 -0.67
N HIS A 47 -19.78 -0.91 -0.18
CA HIS A 47 -20.19 0.49 0.05
C HIS A 47 -19.35 1.22 1.11
N ALA A 48 -18.85 0.50 2.12
CA ALA A 48 -17.98 1.08 3.13
C ALA A 48 -16.62 1.46 2.54
N ILE A 49 -16.05 0.58 1.71
CA ILE A 49 -14.79 0.85 1.00
C ILE A 49 -14.96 1.99 0.00
N MET A 50 -16.06 2.04 -0.76
CA MET A 50 -16.36 3.15 -1.68
C MET A 50 -16.36 4.50 -0.97
N ARG A 51 -17.09 4.61 0.16
CA ARG A 51 -17.13 5.87 0.92
C ARG A 51 -15.77 6.26 1.49
N ARG A 52 -15.01 5.28 1.98
CA ARG A 52 -13.69 5.52 2.59
C ARG A 52 -12.64 5.98 1.56
N THR A 53 -12.65 5.40 0.37
CA THR A 53 -11.61 5.59 -0.66
C THR A 53 -12.01 6.55 -1.77
N GLY A 54 -13.30 6.88 -1.90
CA GLY A 54 -13.82 7.66 -3.03
C GLY A 54 -13.95 6.86 -4.32
N LEU A 55 -13.60 5.57 -4.33
CA LEU A 55 -13.60 4.77 -5.55
C LEU A 55 -15.01 4.44 -6.05
N PRO A 56 -15.24 4.49 -7.39
CA PRO A 56 -16.50 4.07 -7.96
C PRO A 56 -16.67 2.55 -7.88
N ALA A 57 -17.93 2.11 -7.94
CA ALA A 57 -18.30 0.70 -7.83
C ALA A 57 -17.69 -0.21 -8.92
N ARG A 58 -17.29 0.36 -10.07
CA ARG A 58 -16.64 -0.32 -11.20
C ARG A 58 -15.21 -0.71 -10.84
N ASP A 59 -14.46 0.20 -10.26
CA ASP A 59 -13.02 0.01 -10.01
C ASP A 59 -12.80 -1.02 -8.89
N LEU A 60 -13.68 -1.04 -7.89
CA LEU A 60 -13.66 -2.09 -6.87
C LEU A 60 -13.94 -3.51 -7.43
N ARG A 61 -14.57 -3.64 -8.60
CA ARG A 61 -14.79 -4.98 -9.19
C ARG A 61 -13.50 -5.58 -9.71
N ILE A 62 -12.51 -4.78 -10.07
CA ILE A 62 -11.18 -5.23 -10.50
C ILE A 62 -10.56 -6.13 -9.41
N LEU A 63 -10.83 -5.79 -8.15
CA LEU A 63 -10.34 -6.52 -6.98
C LEU A 63 -11.19 -7.73 -6.59
N ASP A 64 -12.31 -8.02 -7.27
CA ASP A 64 -13.18 -9.13 -6.88
C ASP A 64 -12.49 -10.48 -7.11
N PRO A 65 -12.27 -11.33 -6.09
CA PRO A 65 -11.64 -12.63 -6.27
C PRO A 65 -12.44 -13.59 -7.17
N LEU A 66 -13.74 -13.36 -7.33
CA LEU A 66 -14.60 -14.17 -8.20
C LEU A 66 -14.47 -13.80 -9.69
N LEU A 67 -13.80 -12.70 -9.99
CA LEU A 67 -13.63 -12.20 -11.35
C LEU A 67 -12.13 -12.26 -11.70
N SER A 68 -11.82 -12.88 -12.84
CA SER A 68 -10.45 -12.93 -13.37
C SER A 68 -10.23 -11.67 -14.23
N TYR A 69 -9.86 -10.57 -13.56
CA TYR A 69 -9.40 -9.38 -14.25
C TYR A 69 -7.90 -9.46 -14.55
N PRO A 70 -7.44 -8.88 -15.68
CA PRO A 70 -6.02 -8.78 -15.98
C PRO A 70 -5.30 -7.89 -14.94
N SER A 71 -3.96 -7.95 -14.97
CA SER A 71 -3.13 -7.04 -14.18
C SER A 71 -3.46 -5.58 -14.54
N THR A 72 -3.64 -4.72 -13.53
CA THR A 72 -4.08 -3.32 -13.71
C THR A 72 -3.54 -2.43 -12.59
N VAL A 73 -3.11 -1.22 -12.95
CA VAL A 73 -2.71 -0.13 -12.04
C VAL A 73 -3.53 1.09 -12.43
N LEU A 74 -4.43 1.52 -11.56
CA LEU A 74 -5.37 2.60 -11.88
C LEU A 74 -5.23 3.75 -10.89
N GLY A 75 -4.74 4.89 -11.37
CA GLY A 75 -4.77 6.16 -10.66
C GLY A 75 -6.18 6.73 -10.57
N ARG A 76 -6.55 7.24 -9.40
CA ARG A 76 -7.79 8.00 -9.15
C ARG A 76 -7.50 9.11 -8.16
N GLU A 77 -8.40 10.09 -8.12
CA GLU A 77 -8.29 11.31 -7.32
C GLU A 77 -7.82 11.11 -5.87
N ARG A 78 -8.26 10.03 -5.22
CA ARG A 78 -7.98 9.76 -3.79
C ARG A 78 -7.37 8.39 -3.52
N ALA A 79 -7.13 7.58 -4.55
CA ALA A 79 -6.66 6.22 -4.38
C ALA A 79 -5.99 5.67 -5.65
N ILE A 80 -5.06 4.73 -5.48
CA ILE A 80 -4.53 3.90 -6.56
C ILE A 80 -5.06 2.48 -6.36
N VAL A 81 -5.68 1.91 -7.39
CA VAL A 81 -6.19 0.53 -7.37
C VAL A 81 -5.14 -0.38 -8.01
N ILE A 82 -4.75 -1.43 -7.30
CA ILE A 82 -3.72 -2.38 -7.73
C ILE A 82 -4.32 -3.77 -7.81
N ASN A 83 -4.26 -4.36 -8.99
CA ASN A 83 -4.47 -5.79 -9.21
C ASN A 83 -3.25 -6.31 -9.96
N LEU A 84 -2.26 -6.85 -9.25
CA LEU A 84 -1.02 -7.35 -9.84
C LEU A 84 -0.74 -8.75 -9.31
N GLU A 85 -0.81 -9.75 -10.19
CA GLU A 85 -0.70 -11.17 -9.83
C GLU A 85 -1.63 -11.53 -8.65
N HIS A 86 -1.09 -11.71 -7.46
CA HIS A 86 -1.85 -12.08 -6.26
C HIS A 86 -2.12 -10.90 -5.31
N ILE A 87 -1.58 -9.72 -5.63
CA ILE A 87 -1.72 -8.51 -4.83
C ILE A 87 -2.95 -7.76 -5.33
N LYS A 88 -3.95 -7.67 -4.45
CA LYS A 88 -5.19 -6.92 -4.66
C LYS A 88 -5.28 -5.84 -3.59
N ALA A 89 -4.98 -4.60 -3.97
CA ALA A 89 -4.81 -3.51 -3.03
C ALA A 89 -5.49 -2.22 -3.46
N ILE A 90 -5.76 -1.36 -2.47
CA ILE A 90 -6.13 0.03 -2.65
C ILE A 90 -5.14 0.85 -1.85
N ILE A 91 -4.35 1.67 -2.51
CA ILE A 91 -3.40 2.58 -1.89
C ILE A 91 -4.08 3.94 -1.76
N THR A 92 -4.02 4.54 -0.58
CA THR A 92 -4.40 5.94 -0.32
C THR A 92 -3.16 6.73 0.09
N ALA A 93 -3.28 8.05 0.29
CA ALA A 93 -2.16 8.87 0.76
C ALA A 93 -1.61 8.47 2.14
N GLU A 94 -2.40 7.77 2.96
CA GLU A 94 -2.04 7.51 4.37
C GLU A 94 -2.01 6.02 4.74
N ASN A 95 -2.67 5.18 3.94
CA ASN A 95 -2.76 3.74 4.21
C ASN A 95 -2.98 2.92 2.95
N ILE A 96 -2.69 1.63 3.04
CA ILE A 96 -2.96 0.62 2.02
C ILE A 96 -3.94 -0.42 2.56
N LEU A 97 -4.97 -0.71 1.77
CA LEU A 97 -5.98 -1.72 2.04
C LEU A 97 -5.72 -2.95 1.18
N LEU A 98 -5.48 -4.10 1.80
CA LEU A 98 -5.18 -5.37 1.13
C LEU A 98 -6.32 -6.37 1.29
N LEU A 99 -6.71 -6.99 0.19
CA LEU A 99 -7.57 -8.18 0.21
C LEU A 99 -6.74 -9.45 0.38
N ASN A 100 -7.38 -10.50 0.89
CA ASN A 100 -6.81 -11.84 0.99
C ASN A 100 -5.45 -11.89 1.72
N SER A 101 -5.20 -11.01 2.70
CA SER A 101 -3.96 -10.99 3.48
C SER A 101 -3.66 -12.27 4.28
N ARG A 102 -4.65 -13.17 4.40
CA ARG A 102 -4.49 -14.49 5.02
C ARG A 102 -4.02 -15.57 4.06
N ASP A 103 -3.93 -15.25 2.77
CA ASP A 103 -3.37 -16.16 1.77
C ASP A 103 -1.85 -16.31 2.04
N PRO A 104 -1.33 -17.54 2.18
CA PRO A 104 0.10 -17.78 2.36
C PRO A 104 0.96 -17.17 1.26
N ALA A 105 0.42 -17.00 0.05
CA ALA A 105 1.13 -16.35 -1.03
C ALA A 105 1.34 -14.85 -0.73
N VAL A 106 0.37 -14.18 -0.09
CA VAL A 106 0.40 -12.72 0.17
C VAL A 106 1.14 -12.38 1.47
N SER A 107 1.25 -13.30 2.43
CA SER A 107 1.92 -13.05 3.74
C SER A 107 3.34 -12.48 3.62
N PRO A 108 4.24 -13.05 2.79
CA PRO A 108 5.61 -12.52 2.67
C PRO A 108 5.64 -11.07 2.18
N PHE A 109 4.71 -10.72 1.29
CA PHE A 109 4.56 -9.35 0.82
C PHE A 109 4.09 -8.40 1.94
N VAL A 110 3.12 -8.82 2.76
CA VAL A 110 2.62 -8.02 3.89
C VAL A 110 3.73 -7.72 4.90
N GLU A 111 4.52 -8.73 5.26
CA GLU A 111 5.62 -8.60 6.20
C GLU A 111 6.69 -7.62 5.69
N GLU A 112 7.07 -7.77 4.43
CA GLU A 112 8.06 -6.90 3.79
C GLU A 112 7.56 -5.46 3.64
N LEU A 113 6.30 -5.27 3.25
CA LEU A 113 5.68 -3.96 3.15
C LEU A 113 5.62 -3.25 4.50
N GLN A 114 5.21 -3.96 5.56
CA GLN A 114 5.18 -3.43 6.92
C GLN A 114 6.58 -3.02 7.38
N ARG A 115 7.59 -3.86 7.13
CA ARG A 115 8.99 -3.55 7.45
C ARG A 115 9.47 -2.28 6.75
N ARG A 116 9.15 -2.09 5.46
CA ARG A 116 9.50 -0.89 4.68
C ARG A 116 8.85 0.36 5.24
N ILE A 117 7.56 0.30 5.54
CA ILE A 117 6.82 1.44 6.07
C ILE A 117 7.36 1.84 7.45
N LEU A 118 7.59 0.88 8.36
CA LEU A 118 8.17 1.14 9.68
C LEU A 118 9.54 1.82 9.57
N HIS A 119 10.38 1.34 8.66
CA HIS A 119 11.69 1.93 8.42
C HIS A 119 11.60 3.38 7.93
N HIS A 120 10.71 3.67 6.97
CA HIS A 120 10.48 5.03 6.49
C HIS A 120 9.88 5.95 7.56
N HIS A 121 8.98 5.43 8.38
CA HIS A 121 8.36 6.19 9.47
C HIS A 121 9.40 6.67 10.49
N HIS A 122 10.24 5.76 11.02
CA HIS A 122 11.27 6.11 12.00
C HIS A 122 12.28 7.13 11.49
N ILE A 123 12.66 7.06 10.21
CA ILE A 123 13.60 8.02 9.63
C ILE A 123 12.93 9.39 9.47
N THR A 124 11.70 9.42 8.97
CA THR A 124 10.93 10.66 8.80
C THR A 124 10.69 11.36 10.14
N GLU A 125 10.38 10.60 11.20
CA GLU A 125 10.24 11.15 12.55
C GLU A 125 11.57 11.71 13.08
N SER A 126 12.68 10.99 12.88
CA SER A 126 14.00 11.45 13.32
C SER A 126 14.42 12.77 12.66
N GLN A 127 14.09 12.96 11.38
CA GLN A 127 14.37 14.20 10.65
C GLN A 127 13.51 15.38 11.13
N ARG A 128 12.22 15.17 11.43
CA ARG A 128 11.34 16.22 11.96
C ARG A 128 11.79 16.71 13.35
N VAL A 129 12.34 15.83 14.17
CA VAL A 129 12.88 16.19 15.49
C VAL A 129 14.17 17.01 15.36
N GLU A 130 15.03 16.71 14.39
CA GLU A 130 16.25 17.48 14.11
C GLU A 130 15.94 18.89 13.60
N GLU A 131 14.99 19.03 12.66
CA GLU A 131 14.55 20.33 12.14
C GLU A 131 13.86 21.19 13.21
N GLY A 132 13.05 20.58 14.08
CA GLY A 132 12.43 21.23 15.24
C GLY A 132 13.43 21.74 16.29
N ARG A 133 14.65 21.17 16.34
CA ARG A 133 15.72 21.60 17.25
C ARG A 133 16.47 22.82 16.73
N VAL A 134 16.60 22.97 15.41
CA VAL A 134 17.27 24.13 14.77
C VAL A 134 16.48 25.43 14.99
N ILE A 135 15.15 25.35 15.06
CA ILE A 135 14.28 26.53 15.26
C ILE A 135 14.37 27.12 16.68
N ASN A 136 14.80 26.32 17.67
CA ASN A 136 14.93 26.77 19.07
C ASN A 136 16.36 27.21 19.46
N ALA A 137 17.34 27.06 18.56
CA ALA A 137 18.67 27.61 18.74
C ALA A 137 18.78 28.97 18.03
N GLY A 138 18.07 29.97 18.56
CA GLY A 138 18.35 31.37 18.24
C GLY A 138 19.74 31.74 18.73
N GLY A 139 20.74 31.62 17.85
CA GLY A 139 22.13 31.93 18.17
C GLY A 139 23.01 31.88 16.92
N THR A 140 23.26 33.05 16.36
CA THR A 140 24.29 33.33 15.34
C THR A 140 25.59 32.56 15.57
N GLY A 141 26.02 31.76 14.61
CA GLY A 141 27.31 31.09 14.62
C GLY A 141 27.63 30.40 13.30
N SER A 142 28.28 31.13 12.39
CA SER A 142 29.07 30.56 11.31
C SER A 142 30.31 29.86 11.89
N VAL A 143 30.93 28.97 11.10
CA VAL A 143 32.21 28.21 11.28
C VAL A 143 32.13 26.89 12.06
N ASN A 144 32.80 25.79 11.69
CA ASN A 144 33.68 25.45 10.57
C ASN A 144 33.73 23.92 10.40
N LEU A 145 34.01 23.50 9.16
CA LEU A 145 34.40 22.17 8.72
C LEU A 145 35.83 21.86 9.24
N HIS A 146 36.05 20.70 9.88
CA HIS A 146 37.22 19.80 9.74
C HIS A 146 37.23 18.68 10.82
N ASP A 147 37.48 17.45 10.34
CA ASP A 147 37.98 16.23 11.00
C ASP A 147 37.31 15.68 12.27
N LEU A 148 36.78 14.46 12.17
CA LEU A 148 37.52 13.26 12.61
C LEU A 148 36.88 11.97 12.10
N GLU A 149 37.78 11.07 11.73
CA GLU A 149 37.63 9.70 11.26
C GLU A 149 36.79 8.75 12.13
N GLU A 150 36.29 7.73 11.43
CA GLU A 150 35.99 6.36 11.89
C GLU A 150 34.85 6.13 12.91
N ARG A 151 33.74 5.57 12.41
CA ARG A 151 33.28 4.25 12.85
C ARG A 151 32.22 3.66 11.91
N HIS A 152 32.57 2.53 11.29
CA HIS A 152 31.62 1.62 10.68
C HIS A 152 30.61 1.07 11.71
N PRO A 153 29.39 0.81 11.27
CA PRO A 153 28.89 -0.56 11.41
C PRO A 153 28.48 -1.11 10.04
N SER A 154 28.93 -2.34 9.79
CA SER A 154 28.59 -3.19 8.66
C SER A 154 27.07 -3.28 8.42
N ALA A 155 26.61 -2.86 7.25
CA ALA A 155 25.29 -3.19 6.73
C ALA A 155 25.43 -4.16 5.54
N VAL A 156 24.75 -5.28 5.70
CA VAL A 156 24.70 -6.41 4.79
C VAL A 156 24.01 -5.99 3.48
N SER A 157 24.81 -5.97 2.42
CA SER A 157 24.49 -6.28 1.02
C SER A 157 23.00 -6.30 0.61
N SER A 158 22.42 -5.14 0.30
CA SER A 158 21.32 -5.03 -0.68
C SER A 158 21.93 -4.97 -2.09
N ARG A 159 22.42 -6.10 -2.58
CA ARG A 159 22.78 -6.29 -3.99
C ARG A 159 21.55 -6.81 -4.72
N SER A 160 20.76 -5.92 -5.28
CA SER A 160 20.06 -6.15 -6.55
C SER A 160 19.37 -4.86 -6.96
N PHE A 161 19.98 -4.14 -7.92
CA PHE A 161 19.37 -3.34 -9.00
C PHE A 161 20.35 -2.36 -9.67
N ARG A 162 21.63 -2.36 -9.31
CA ARG A 162 22.65 -1.60 -10.05
C ARG A 162 23.24 -2.44 -11.19
N SER A 163 22.45 -2.71 -12.22
CA SER A 163 23.00 -3.25 -13.47
C SER A 163 22.17 -2.93 -14.71
N PHE A 164 21.63 -1.72 -14.84
CA PHE A 164 21.18 -1.21 -16.15
C PHE A 164 21.34 0.29 -16.21
N ARG A 165 22.58 0.78 -16.36
CA ARG A 165 22.81 2.12 -16.90
C ARG A 165 24.18 2.18 -17.55
N GLU A 166 24.23 1.76 -18.80
CA GLU A 166 25.30 2.16 -19.71
C GLU A 166 24.72 2.51 -21.08
N LYS A 167 25.13 3.69 -21.56
CA LYS A 167 24.96 4.29 -22.89
C LYS A 167 23.64 4.98 -23.25
N ALA A 168 23.62 6.29 -22.98
CA ALA A 168 23.17 7.27 -23.95
C ALA A 168 24.13 8.48 -23.89
N GLU A 169 24.61 8.89 -25.06
CA GLU A 169 25.70 9.83 -25.31
C GLU A 169 25.34 11.31 -25.04
N GLU A 170 26.40 12.10 -24.97
CA GLU A 170 26.49 13.54 -24.69
C GLU A 170 25.63 14.44 -25.60
N SER A 171 25.01 15.45 -24.99
CA SER A 171 24.87 16.77 -25.60
C SER A 171 25.12 17.86 -24.55
N LYS A 172 25.91 18.87 -24.95
CA LYS A 172 26.52 19.92 -24.12
C LYS A 172 25.65 21.17 -24.02
N GLY A 173 25.68 21.79 -22.85
CA GLY A 173 25.33 23.19 -22.56
C GLY A 173 24.02 23.32 -21.79
N GLY A 174 23.89 24.06 -20.69
CA GLY A 174 24.79 24.92 -19.92
C GLY A 174 23.91 25.70 -18.91
N GLY A 175 24.30 25.73 -17.63
CA GLY A 175 23.79 26.62 -16.57
C GLY A 175 22.33 26.43 -16.13
N ASP A 176 22.09 25.82 -14.97
CA ASP A 176 22.08 26.55 -13.69
C ASP A 176 21.76 25.62 -12.50
N ASN A 177 22.30 26.04 -11.36
CA ASN A 177 22.33 25.41 -10.03
C ASN A 177 21.11 24.58 -9.58
N ALA A 178 21.30 23.26 -9.45
CA ALA A 178 20.56 22.42 -8.50
C ALA A 178 21.34 21.14 -8.11
N LEU A 179 22.64 21.27 -7.83
CA LEU A 179 23.45 20.20 -7.23
C LEU A 179 23.61 20.48 -5.73
N GLY A 180 22.54 20.22 -4.96
CA GLY A 180 22.55 20.21 -3.50
C GLY A 180 22.11 18.84 -2.98
N ASN A 181 22.96 18.20 -2.18
CA ASN A 181 22.76 16.92 -1.45
C ASN A 181 22.79 15.61 -2.25
N ARG A 182 24.00 15.14 -2.55
CA ARG A 182 24.26 13.76 -3.01
C ARG A 182 24.27 12.70 -1.89
N ASN A 183 23.81 13.03 -0.67
CA ASN A 183 23.60 12.10 0.46
C ASN A 183 22.20 12.23 1.15
N GLY A 184 21.20 12.83 0.50
CA GLY A 184 19.84 12.94 1.07
C GLY A 184 18.90 11.90 0.47
N LEU A 185 18.51 10.87 1.24
CA LEU A 185 17.41 9.97 0.86
C LEU A 185 16.15 10.81 0.65
N LYS A 186 15.82 11.13 -0.60
CA LYS A 186 14.51 11.72 -0.94
C LYS A 186 13.49 10.61 -0.77
N PHE A 187 12.85 10.56 0.40
CA PHE A 187 11.79 9.59 0.65
C PHE A 187 10.64 9.83 -0.31
N LEU A 188 10.18 8.76 -0.93
CA LEU A 188 8.97 8.78 -1.74
C LEU A 188 7.77 8.99 -0.82
N PRO A 189 6.75 9.76 -1.25
CA PRO A 189 5.45 9.78 -0.60
C PRO A 189 4.90 8.36 -0.36
N PHE A 190 4.04 8.21 0.64
CA PHE A 190 3.55 6.91 1.10
C PHE A 190 2.99 6.07 -0.06
N GLU A 191 2.20 6.70 -0.93
CA GLU A 191 1.56 6.04 -2.07
C GLU A 191 2.56 5.42 -3.04
N PHE A 192 3.71 6.07 -3.28
CA PHE A 192 4.74 5.59 -4.20
C PHE A 192 5.62 4.52 -3.54
N ASN A 193 5.88 4.63 -2.24
CA ASN A 193 6.55 3.55 -1.49
C ASN A 193 5.69 2.27 -1.47
N ALA A 194 4.38 2.40 -1.28
CA ALA A 194 3.44 1.28 -1.34
C ALA A 194 3.33 0.70 -2.75
N LEU A 195 3.28 1.56 -3.79
CA LEU A 195 3.25 1.16 -5.19
C LEU A 195 4.53 0.40 -5.59
N GLU A 196 5.70 0.91 -5.22
CA GLU A 196 6.99 0.28 -5.46
C GLU A 196 7.03 -1.12 -4.86
N ALA A 197 6.61 -1.28 -3.61
CA ALA A 197 6.55 -2.59 -2.96
C ALA A 197 5.59 -3.56 -3.68
N CYS A 198 4.45 -3.08 -4.18
CA CYS A 198 3.51 -3.92 -4.94
C CYS A 198 4.12 -4.38 -6.27
N LEU A 199 4.77 -3.48 -7.00
CA LEU A 199 5.43 -3.77 -8.28
C LEU A 199 6.60 -4.74 -8.08
N GLU A 200 7.45 -4.50 -7.09
CA GLU A 200 8.59 -5.37 -6.78
C GLU A 200 8.14 -6.79 -6.44
N ALA A 201 7.08 -6.91 -5.63
CA ALA A 201 6.53 -8.21 -5.29
C ALA A 201 5.95 -8.92 -6.52
N ALA A 202 5.17 -8.23 -7.36
CA ALA A 202 4.66 -8.82 -8.60
C ALA A 202 5.80 -9.33 -9.51
N CYS A 203 6.86 -8.53 -9.70
CA CYS A 203 8.04 -8.92 -10.47
C CYS A 203 8.76 -10.12 -9.86
N THR A 204 8.95 -10.13 -8.54
CA THR A 204 9.61 -11.23 -7.81
C THR A 204 8.83 -12.54 -7.95
N TRP A 205 7.50 -12.50 -7.97
CA TRP A 205 6.68 -13.70 -8.12
C TRP A 205 6.79 -14.28 -9.53
N LEU A 206 6.70 -13.42 -10.55
CA LEU A 206 6.86 -13.83 -11.94
C LEU A 206 8.27 -14.38 -12.19
N ASP A 207 9.29 -13.76 -11.60
CA ASP A 207 10.69 -14.21 -11.69
C ASP A 207 10.91 -15.57 -11.01
N ASN A 208 10.38 -15.76 -9.80
CA ASN A 208 10.46 -17.04 -9.09
C ASN A 208 9.77 -18.18 -9.88
N GLU A 209 8.62 -17.90 -10.49
CA GLU A 209 7.90 -18.89 -11.31
C GLU A 209 8.67 -19.21 -12.60
N ALA A 210 9.28 -18.21 -13.24
CA ALA A 210 10.16 -18.39 -14.39
C ALA A 210 11.41 -19.22 -14.02
N SER A 211 12.09 -18.88 -12.92
CA SER A 211 13.25 -19.62 -12.42
C SER A 211 12.91 -21.09 -12.11
N THR A 212 11.75 -21.34 -11.51
CA THR A 212 11.27 -22.70 -11.25
C THR A 212 11.04 -23.46 -12.57
N LEU A 213 10.42 -22.79 -13.56
CA LEU A 213 10.19 -23.39 -14.87
C LEU A 213 11.50 -23.73 -15.59
N GLU A 214 12.50 -22.85 -15.51
CA GLU A 214 13.84 -23.07 -16.06
C GLU A 214 14.52 -24.30 -15.44
N GLN A 215 14.48 -24.40 -14.10
CA GLN A 215 15.05 -25.54 -13.35
C GLN A 215 14.40 -26.87 -13.74
N GLU A 216 13.12 -26.88 -14.11
CA GLU A 216 12.43 -28.06 -14.63
C GLU A 216 12.71 -28.32 -16.12
N ALA A 217 12.84 -27.25 -16.91
CA ALA A 217 12.96 -27.32 -18.36
C ALA A 217 14.32 -27.84 -18.83
N TYR A 218 15.42 -27.28 -18.32
CA TYR A 218 16.77 -27.64 -18.79
C TYR A 218 17.07 -29.14 -18.64
N PRO A 219 16.86 -29.78 -17.47
CA PRO A 219 17.11 -31.21 -17.32
C PRO A 219 16.19 -32.08 -18.21
N LEU A 220 14.97 -31.61 -18.47
CA LEU A 220 14.04 -32.34 -19.32
C LEU A 220 14.46 -32.30 -20.80
N LEU A 221 14.95 -31.14 -21.27
CA LEU A 221 15.46 -30.97 -22.64
C LEU A 221 16.73 -31.81 -22.87
N ASP A 222 17.64 -31.85 -21.91
CA ASP A 222 18.83 -32.71 -21.96
C ASP A 222 18.44 -34.19 -22.06
N LYS A 223 17.49 -34.63 -21.23
CA LYS A 223 16.97 -36.00 -21.26
C LYS A 223 16.28 -36.33 -22.58
N LEU A 224 15.58 -35.37 -23.18
CA LEU A 224 14.90 -35.55 -24.47
C LEU A 224 15.90 -35.70 -25.62
N THR A 225 17.03 -34.99 -25.54
CA THR A 225 18.15 -35.12 -26.48
C THR A 225 18.75 -36.53 -26.46
N LEU A 226 18.79 -37.19 -25.29
CA LEU A 226 19.25 -38.58 -25.15
C LEU A 226 18.20 -39.61 -25.54
N LYS A 227 16.93 -39.39 -25.20
CA LYS A 227 15.83 -40.33 -25.46
C LYS A 227 14.50 -39.64 -25.72
N ILE A 228 14.02 -39.76 -26.95
CA ILE A 228 12.67 -39.38 -27.34
C ILE A 228 11.69 -40.41 -26.76
N SER A 229 10.77 -39.95 -25.91
CA SER A 229 9.67 -40.76 -25.37
C SER A 229 8.40 -39.93 -25.29
N THR A 230 7.24 -40.57 -25.42
CA THR A 230 5.92 -39.92 -25.32
C THR A 230 5.74 -39.19 -23.98
N LEU A 231 6.25 -39.77 -22.89
CA LEU A 231 6.22 -39.16 -21.56
C LEU A 231 7.04 -37.87 -21.49
N ASN A 232 8.25 -37.85 -22.07
CA ASN A 232 9.10 -36.66 -22.08
C ASN A 232 8.49 -35.56 -22.97
N LEU A 233 7.92 -35.92 -24.12
CA LEU A 233 7.24 -34.97 -25.00
C LEU A 233 6.02 -34.34 -24.34
N GLU A 234 5.23 -35.12 -23.58
CA GLU A 234 4.09 -34.57 -22.84
C GLU A 234 4.55 -33.62 -21.72
N ARG A 235 5.62 -33.96 -21.00
CA ARG A 235 6.21 -33.04 -20.01
C ARG A 235 6.72 -31.75 -20.67
N VAL A 236 7.37 -31.84 -21.83
CA VAL A 236 7.81 -30.64 -22.59
C VAL A 236 6.63 -29.79 -23.02
N ARG A 237 5.53 -30.42 -23.44
CA ARG A 237 4.29 -29.70 -23.77
C ARG A 237 3.71 -28.99 -22.55
N GLN A 238 3.75 -29.60 -21.37
CA GLN A 238 3.33 -28.96 -20.11
C GLN A 238 4.22 -27.77 -19.75
N ILE A 239 5.55 -27.92 -19.85
CA ILE A 239 6.50 -26.82 -19.63
C ILE A 239 6.25 -25.68 -20.63
N LYS A 240 6.08 -25.99 -21.92
CA LYS A 240 5.74 -24.99 -22.94
C LYS A 240 4.43 -24.26 -22.61
N SER A 241 3.41 -24.99 -22.15
CA SER A 241 2.13 -24.38 -21.79
C SER A 241 2.27 -23.41 -20.61
N ARG A 242 3.05 -23.79 -19.59
CA ARG A 242 3.40 -22.90 -18.46
C ARG A 242 4.23 -21.70 -18.90
N LEU A 243 5.21 -21.90 -19.79
CA LEU A 243 6.01 -20.81 -20.35
C LEU A 243 5.12 -19.76 -21.03
N VAL A 244 4.23 -20.21 -21.92
CA VAL A 244 3.28 -19.32 -22.62
C VAL A 244 2.39 -18.57 -21.62
N ALA A 245 1.95 -19.23 -20.54
CA ALA A 245 1.14 -18.59 -19.51
C ALA A 245 1.93 -17.52 -18.73
N ILE A 246 3.17 -17.80 -18.30
CA ILE A 246 4.04 -16.83 -17.61
C ILE A 246 4.36 -15.66 -18.54
N SER A 247 4.80 -15.93 -19.77
CA SER A 247 5.10 -14.88 -20.76
C SER A 247 3.90 -13.98 -21.01
N GLY A 248 2.69 -14.56 -21.12
CA GLY A 248 1.46 -13.79 -21.28
C GLY A 248 1.11 -12.92 -20.07
N ARG A 249 1.43 -13.35 -18.84
CA ARG A 249 1.24 -12.55 -17.63
C ARG A 249 2.27 -11.42 -17.51
N VAL A 250 3.55 -11.70 -17.73
CA VAL A 250 4.62 -10.68 -17.77
C VAL A 250 4.30 -9.62 -18.82
N GLN A 251 3.85 -10.04 -20.01
CA GLN A 251 3.45 -9.15 -21.09
C GLN A 251 2.35 -8.19 -20.65
N LYS A 252 1.29 -8.68 -19.98
CA LYS A 252 0.22 -7.83 -19.44
C LYS A 252 0.71 -6.84 -18.40
N VAL A 253 1.59 -7.25 -17.48
CA VAL A 253 2.17 -6.34 -16.48
C VAL A 253 3.01 -5.26 -17.18
N ARG A 254 3.79 -5.63 -18.19
CA ARG A 254 4.56 -4.66 -18.98
C ARG A 254 3.66 -3.67 -19.70
N ASP A 255 2.65 -4.16 -20.41
CA ASP A 255 1.72 -3.33 -21.19
C ASP A 255 0.95 -2.36 -20.29
N GLU A 256 0.58 -2.78 -19.08
CA GLU A 256 -0.08 -1.91 -18.10
C GLU A 256 0.85 -0.79 -17.62
N ILE A 257 2.12 -1.11 -17.33
CA ILE A 257 3.10 -0.11 -16.90
C ILE A 257 3.43 0.85 -18.06
N GLU A 258 3.57 0.33 -19.28
CA GLU A 258 3.81 1.14 -20.49
C GLU A 258 2.64 2.10 -20.72
N HIS A 259 1.40 1.60 -20.67
CA HIS A 259 0.22 2.45 -20.83
C HIS A 259 0.12 3.54 -19.76
N LEU A 260 0.43 3.21 -18.50
CA LEU A 260 0.45 4.20 -17.41
C LEU A 260 1.54 5.26 -17.61
N LEU A 261 2.70 4.88 -18.13
CA LEU A 261 3.82 5.81 -18.36
C LEU A 261 3.61 6.67 -19.61
N ASP A 262 2.77 6.25 -20.54
CA ASP A 262 2.45 7.00 -21.75
C ASP A 262 1.44 8.15 -21.50
N ASP A 263 0.73 8.15 -20.37
CA ASP A 263 -0.30 9.14 -20.03
C ASP A 263 0.05 9.93 -18.75
N ASP A 264 0.47 11.18 -18.93
CA ASP A 264 0.79 12.10 -17.83
C ASP A 264 -0.42 12.42 -16.94
N GLU A 265 -1.65 12.37 -17.47
CA GLU A 265 -2.87 12.62 -16.70
C GLU A 265 -3.11 11.47 -15.70
N ASP A 266 -3.00 10.22 -16.16
CA ASP A 266 -3.11 9.05 -15.29
C ASP A 266 -1.98 8.99 -14.25
N MET A 267 -0.77 9.42 -14.61
CA MET A 267 0.33 9.56 -13.65
C MET A 267 0.08 10.65 -12.62
N ALA A 268 -0.42 11.82 -13.05
CA ALA A 268 -0.77 12.93 -12.15
C ALA A 268 -1.87 12.50 -11.16
N GLU A 269 -2.78 11.63 -11.58
CA GLU A 269 -3.82 11.08 -10.71
C GLU A 269 -3.26 10.33 -9.50
N MET A 270 -2.04 9.80 -9.58
CA MET A 270 -1.40 9.03 -8.51
C MET A 270 -0.73 9.87 -7.42
N TYR A 271 -0.61 11.19 -7.54
CA TYR A 271 0.02 12.06 -6.53
C TYR A 271 -0.92 12.34 -5.33
N LEU A 272 -1.27 11.29 -4.59
CA LEU A 272 -2.30 11.31 -3.56
C LEU A 272 -1.96 12.21 -2.36
N THR A 273 -0.70 12.20 -1.90
CA THR A 273 -0.26 13.02 -0.76
C THR A 273 -0.37 14.50 -1.09
N ALA A 274 0.02 14.91 -2.32
CA ALA A 274 -0.08 16.29 -2.77
C ALA A 274 -1.56 16.75 -2.84
N LYS A 275 -2.44 15.92 -3.42
CA LYS A 275 -3.88 16.18 -3.50
C LYS A 275 -4.53 16.30 -2.12
N LEU A 276 -4.15 15.44 -1.17
CA LEU A 276 -4.65 15.51 0.21
C LEU A 276 -4.24 16.82 0.90
N LEU A 277 -3.00 17.27 0.72
CA LEU A 277 -2.52 18.54 1.27
C LEU A 277 -3.26 19.74 0.68
N GLN A 278 -3.49 19.74 -0.63
CA GLN A 278 -4.23 20.80 -1.32
C GLN A 278 -5.68 20.88 -0.82
N GLN A 279 -6.38 19.76 -0.72
CA GLN A 279 -7.74 19.71 -0.18
C GLN A 279 -7.83 20.24 1.25
N ASN A 280 -6.83 19.96 2.10
CA ASN A 280 -6.80 20.47 3.47
C ASN A 280 -6.62 22.00 3.54
N LEU A 281 -5.84 22.59 2.64
CA LEU A 281 -5.66 24.05 2.54
C LEU A 281 -6.93 24.75 2.04
N GLU A 282 -7.59 24.19 1.03
CA GLU A 282 -8.86 24.70 0.49
C GLU A 282 -9.98 24.63 1.54
N ASN A 283 -10.07 23.54 2.30
CA ASN A 283 -11.03 23.42 3.40
C ASN A 283 -10.74 24.41 4.54
N SER A 284 -9.46 24.63 4.86
CA SER A 284 -9.05 25.57 5.91
C SER A 284 -9.32 27.03 5.54
N SER A 285 -9.24 27.38 4.26
CA SER A 285 -9.51 28.73 3.74
C SER A 285 -11.01 29.01 3.55
N ALA A 286 -11.83 27.99 3.29
CA ALA A 286 -13.29 28.14 3.25
C ALA A 286 -13.91 28.39 4.65
N THR A 287 -13.24 27.96 5.72
CA THR A 287 -13.75 28.07 7.10
C THR A 287 -13.49 29.45 7.73
N SER A 288 -12.59 30.27 7.17
CA SER A 288 -12.21 31.58 7.74
C SER A 288 -13.04 32.78 7.28
N ILE A 289 -14.06 32.58 6.43
CA ILE A 289 -14.88 33.66 5.86
C ILE A 289 -16.20 33.91 6.66
N ASP A 290 -16.56 33.04 7.60
CA ASP A 290 -17.89 33.09 8.26
C ASP A 290 -17.94 33.85 9.63
N GLU A 291 -16.89 34.58 10.03
CA GLU A 291 -16.85 35.33 11.30
C GLU A 291 -16.67 36.85 11.17
N GLN A 292 -17.22 37.50 10.13
CA GLN A 292 -17.32 38.97 10.10
C GLN A 292 -18.66 39.45 9.52
N ASP A 293 -19.77 39.21 10.22
CA ASP A 293 -20.92 40.13 10.17
C ASP A 293 -21.81 40.01 11.42
N VAL A 294 -21.34 40.53 12.56
CA VAL A 294 -22.25 40.96 13.64
C VAL A 294 -21.76 42.30 14.18
N GLY A 295 -22.15 43.37 13.49
CA GLY A 295 -22.00 44.73 13.99
C GLY A 295 -23.25 45.55 13.66
N GLY A 296 -23.99 45.98 14.69
CA GLY A 296 -24.98 47.05 14.56
C GLY A 296 -26.14 46.99 15.55
N ASP A 297 -26.00 47.74 16.64
CA ASP A 297 -27.03 48.12 17.62
C ASP A 297 -28.35 48.62 17.00
N ASP A 298 -29.49 48.47 17.69
CA ASP A 298 -30.14 49.60 18.41
C ASP A 298 -31.56 49.25 19.00
N LYS A 299 -31.85 49.89 20.16
CA LYS A 299 -33.16 50.25 20.79
C LYS A 299 -34.04 49.24 21.54
N ILE A 300 -33.85 49.28 22.87
CA ILE A 300 -34.82 49.58 23.94
C ILE A 300 -36.24 49.97 23.48
N ILE A 301 -37.26 49.19 23.86
CA ILE A 301 -38.58 49.69 24.30
C ILE A 301 -39.09 48.79 25.45
N ARG A 302 -39.21 49.37 26.65
CA ARG A 302 -40.16 48.91 27.68
C ARG A 302 -41.53 49.54 27.40
N PRO A 303 -42.63 48.90 27.81
CA PRO A 303 -43.58 49.66 28.60
C PRO A 303 -44.01 48.92 29.88
N ASP A 304 -44.10 49.71 30.92
CA ASP A 304 -44.60 49.44 32.26
C ASP A 304 -46.15 49.32 32.28
N ILE A 305 -46.65 48.43 33.17
CA ILE A 305 -47.79 48.59 34.11
C ILE A 305 -49.21 48.71 33.47
N GLU A 306 -50.27 47.96 33.82
CA GLU A 306 -50.91 47.82 35.15
C GLU A 306 -52.03 46.74 35.15
N ASP A 307 -52.15 46.05 36.29
CA ASP A 307 -53.33 45.46 36.96
C ASP A 307 -54.53 44.81 36.22
N ARG A 308 -54.85 43.58 36.66
CA ARG A 308 -56.14 43.28 37.33
C ARG A 308 -56.12 41.95 38.10
N HIS A 309 -56.43 42.05 39.39
CA HIS A 309 -56.92 40.97 40.25
C HIS A 309 -58.10 40.19 39.64
N ALA A 310 -58.18 38.88 39.87
CA ALA A 310 -59.22 38.24 40.69
C ALA A 310 -59.17 36.69 40.62
N ILE A 311 -58.97 36.08 41.79
CA ILE A 311 -59.78 34.99 42.39
C ILE A 311 -60.15 33.81 41.47
N SER A 312 -59.55 32.63 41.69
CA SER A 312 -60.12 31.58 42.56
C SER A 312 -59.15 30.42 42.76
#